data_AF-A0A7X9AHG8-F1
#
_entry.id   AF-A0A7X9AHG8-F1
#
_cell.length_a   1.000
_cell.length_b   1.000
_cell.length_c   1.000
_cell.angle_alpha   90.00
_cell.angle_beta   90.00
_cell.angle_gamma   90.00
#
_symmetry.space_group_name_H-M   'P 1'
#
loop_
_entity.id
_entity.type
_entity.pdbx_description
1 polymer ?
#
loop_
_entity_poly.entity_id
_entity_poly.type
_entity_poly.pdbx_seq_one_letter_code
_entity_poly.pdbx_strand_id
1 'polypeptide(L)' 'MFHVTEVGARAAGIFYTLIRSCIKVQVDPTTYLVDILQRIETHPALDVHLLTPRLWKENFASAPLTSDLRPQR' A
#
# COMPACT_ATOMS: atom_id res chain seq x y z
N MET A 1 -17.83 7.61 7.58
CA MET A 1 -16.51 8.10 8.03
C MET A 1 -16.48 9.60 7.83
N PHE A 2 -16.45 10.38 8.91
CA PHE A 2 -16.44 11.85 8.86
C PHE A 2 -15.01 12.32 9.05
N HIS A 3 -14.52 13.18 8.15
CA HIS A 3 -13.18 13.79 8.25
C HIS A 3 -13.36 15.23 8.74
N VAL A 4 -12.65 15.58 9.82
CA VAL A 4 -12.79 16.89 10.48
C VAL A 4 -12.07 18.00 9.71
N THR A 5 -11.11 17.64 8.84
CA THR A 5 -10.30 18.59 8.06
C THR A 5 -10.25 18.20 6.59
N GLU A 6 -10.07 19.19 5.71
CA GLU A 6 -9.88 18.98 4.27
C GLU A 6 -8.68 18.06 3.98
N VAL A 7 -7.57 18.27 4.70
CA VAL A 7 -6.35 17.45 4.57
C VAL A 7 -6.65 15.98 4.91
N GLY A 8 -7.42 15.73 5.98
CA GLY A 8 -7.84 14.39 6.35
C GLY A 8 -8.73 13.73 5.28
N ALA A 9 -9.67 14.48 4.72
CA ALA A 9 -10.54 14.00 3.64
C ALA A 9 -9.74 13.64 2.38
N ARG A 10 -8.75 14.47 2.00
CA ARG A 10 -7.87 14.22 0.86
C ARG A 10 -7.02 12.97 1.07
N ALA A 11 -6.37 12.85 2.23
CA ALA A 11 -5.54 11.69 2.55
C ALA A 11 -6.38 10.40 2.51
N ALA A 12 -7.56 10.42 3.14
CA ALA A 12 -8.48 9.28 3.11
C ALA A 12 -8.94 8.93 1.69
N GLY A 13 -9.24 9.93 0.84
CA GLY A 13 -9.58 9.71 -0.56
C GLY A 13 -8.50 8.96 -1.34
N ILE A 14 -7.23 9.31 -1.11
CA ILE A 14 -6.08 8.61 -1.70
C ILE A 14 -6.02 7.16 -1.19
N PHE A 15 -6.08 6.95 0.12
CA PHE A 15 -6.07 5.61 0.72
C PHE A 15 -7.21 4.73 0.21
N TYR A 16 -8.44 5.24 0.16
CA TYR A 16 -9.58 4.48 -0.35
C TYR A 16 -9.42 4.13 -1.83
N THR A 17 -8.87 5.04 -2.63
CA THR A 17 -8.60 4.78 -4.04
C THR A 17 -7.57 3.66 -4.21
N LEU A 18 -6.52 3.65 -3.38
CA LEU A 18 -5.52 2.58 -3.34
C LEU A 18 -6.16 1.24 -2.94
N ILE A 19 -6.92 1.20 -1.84
CA ILE A 19 -7.62 -0.02 -1.39
C ILE A 19 -8.53 -0.57 -2.49
N ARG A 20 -9.32 0.29 -3.14
CA ARG A 20 -10.19 -0.13 -4.24
C ARG A 20 -9.39 -0.63 -5.44
N SER A 21 -8.22 -0.07 -5.70
CA SER A 21 -7.34 -0.52 -6.77
C SER A 21 -6.78 -1.91 -6.47
N CYS A 22 -6.33 -2.18 -5.23
CA CYS A 22 -5.89 -3.51 -4.79
C CYS A 22 -6.99 -4.56 -4.98
N ILE A 23 -8.23 -4.26 -4.55
CA ILE A 23 -9.38 -5.16 -4.71
C ILE A 23 -9.62 -5.47 -6.20
N LYS A 24 -9.58 -4.46 -7.08
CA LYS A 24 -9.79 -4.66 -8.53
C LYS A 24 -8.76 -5.59 -9.17
N VAL A 25 -7.54 -5.63 -8.65
CA VAL A 25 -6.47 -6.51 -9.14
C VAL A 25 -6.29 -7.77 -8.29
N GLN A 26 -7.22 -8.06 -7.38
CA GLN A 26 -7.19 -9.21 -6.48
C GLN A 26 -5.90 -9.29 -5.63
N VAL A 27 -5.51 -8.17 -5.05
CA VAL A 27 -4.42 -8.06 -4.08
C VAL A 27 -5.03 -7.77 -2.70
N ASP A 28 -4.55 -8.47 -1.67
CA ASP A 28 -4.90 -8.16 -0.29
C ASP A 28 -4.37 -6.76 0.08
N PRO A 29 -5.25 -5.78 0.40
CA PRO A 29 -4.83 -4.40 0.66
C PRO A 29 -3.89 -4.26 1.85
N THR A 30 -4.04 -5.11 2.86
CA THR A 30 -3.20 -5.07 4.07
C THR A 30 -1.78 -5.52 3.76
N THR A 31 -1.62 -6.65 3.08
CA THR A 31 -0.33 -7.19 2.64
C THR A 31 0.40 -6.19 1.74
N TYR A 32 -0.31 -5.62 0.77
CA TYR A 32 0.21 -4.57 -0.09
C TYR A 32 0.68 -3.35 0.71
N LEU A 33 -0.17 -2.82 1.60
CA LEU A 33 0.13 -1.61 2.35
C LEU A 33 1.34 -1.80 3.28
N VAL A 34 1.40 -2.94 3.98
CA VAL A 34 2.54 -3.29 4.83
C VAL A 34 3.82 -3.37 3.99
N ASP A 35 3.80 -4.09 2.87
CA ASP A 35 4.98 -4.22 2.02
C ASP A 35 5.45 -2.86 1.51
N ILE A 36 4.57 -2.04 0.92
CA ILE A 36 5.00 -0.75 0.34
C ILE A 36 5.52 0.21 1.40
N LEU A 37 4.97 0.20 2.62
CA LEU A 37 5.45 1.08 3.69
C LEU A 37 6.86 0.68 4.16
N GLN A 38 7.18 -0.62 4.15
CA GLN A 38 8.53 -1.10 4.44
C GLN A 38 9.49 -0.87 3.26
N ARG A 39 8.97 -0.96 2.02
CA ARG A 39 9.78 -0.88 0.79
C ARG A 39 10.11 0.56 0.39
N ILE A 40 9.21 1.51 0.61
CA ILE A 40 9.29 2.87 0.07
C ILE A 40 10.54 3.64 0.53
N GLU A 41 11.08 3.31 1.71
CA GLU A 41 12.27 3.95 2.25
C GLU A 41 13.52 3.68 1.40
N THR A 42 13.65 2.47 0.86
CA THR A 42 14.85 2.02 0.12
C THR A 42 14.61 1.88 -1.39
N HIS A 43 13.37 2.04 -1.85
CA HIS A 43 13.02 1.89 -3.26
C HIS A 43 13.50 3.08 -4.09
N PRO A 44 14.15 2.86 -5.26
CA PRO A 44 14.57 3.96 -6.13
C PRO A 44 13.39 4.85 -6.53
N ALA A 45 13.56 6.18 -6.40
CA ALA A 45 12.49 7.14 -6.69
C ALA A 45 11.98 7.05 -8.15
N LEU A 46 12.86 6.73 -9.09
CA LEU A 46 12.51 6.52 -10.51
C LEU A 46 11.57 5.32 -10.71
N ASP A 47 11.65 4.35 -9.82
CA ASP A 47 10.91 3.08 -9.91
C ASP A 47 9.68 3.05 -9.01
N VAL A 48 9.29 4.16 -8.39
CA VAL A 48 8.13 4.23 -7.48
C VAL A 48 6.82 3.75 -8.12
N HIS A 49 6.72 3.86 -9.44
CA HIS A 49 5.57 3.37 -10.21
C HIS A 49 5.37 1.84 -10.07
N LEU A 50 6.45 1.07 -9.85
CA LEU A 50 6.38 -0.37 -9.57
C LEU A 50 5.62 -0.68 -8.27
N LEU A 51 5.50 0.28 -7.36
CA LEU A 51 4.74 0.13 -6.12
C LEU A 51 3.24 0.32 -6.30
N THR A 52 2.74 0.66 -7.50
CA THR A 52 1.28 0.70 -7.75
C THR A 52 0.67 -0.72 -7.66
N PRO A 53 -0.60 -0.89 -7.22
CA PRO A 53 -1.12 -2.23 -6.89
C PRO A 53 -1.00 -3.28 -7.99
N ARG A 54 -1.14 -2.88 -9.26
CA ARG A 54 -0.99 -3.78 -10.40
C ARG A 54 0.47 -4.23 -10.60
N LEU A 55 1.40 -3.28 -10.68
CA LEU A 55 2.81 -3.57 -10.90
C LEU A 55 3.45 -4.23 -9.67
N TRP A 56 2.99 -3.87 -8.47
CA TRP A 56 3.42 -4.53 -7.24
C TRP A 56 3.06 -6.00 -7.25
N LYS A 57 1.85 -6.36 -7.74
CA LYS A 57 1.43 -7.75 -7.90
C LYS A 57 2.37 -8.53 -8.80
N GLU A 58 2.82 -7.91 -9.88
CA GLU A 58 3.69 -8.54 -10.89
C GLU A 58 5.13 -8.73 -10.36
N ASN A 59 5.62 -7.81 -9.52
CA ASN A 59 7.05 -7.74 -9.17
C ASN A 59 7.38 -8.19 -7.74
N PHE A 60 6.44 -8.09 -6.79
CA PHE A 60 6.73 -8.25 -5.36
C PHE A 60 5.78 -9.19 -4.62
N ALA A 61 4.59 -9.48 -5.15
CA ALA A 61 3.58 -10.28 -4.42
C ALA A 61 3.98 -11.73 -4.13
N SER A 62 5.00 -12.27 -4.81
CA SER A 62 5.54 -13.61 -4.51
C SER A 62 6.33 -13.65 -3.20
N ALA A 63 6.90 -12.52 -2.77
CA ALA A 63 7.72 -12.41 -1.57
C ALA A 63 7.56 -11.01 -0.93
N PRO A 64 6.39 -10.72 -0.34
CA PRO A 64 6.14 -9.41 0.25
C PRO A 64 6.98 -9.19 1.52
N LEU A 65 7.44 -7.96 1.72
CA LEU A 65 8.01 -7.50 2.99
C LEU A 65 6.90 -7.46 4.05
N THR A 66 7.21 -7.95 5.24
CA THR A 66 6.29 -7.95 6.37
C THR A 66 6.76 -6.98 7.44
N SER A 67 5.84 -6.56 8.31
CA SER A 67 6.17 -5.83 9.51
C SER A 67 7.13 -6.63 10.40
N ASP A 68 8.17 -5.98 10.91
CA ASP A 68 9.09 -6.49 11.94
C ASP A 68 8.43 -6.56 13.33
N LEU A 69 7.38 -5.77 13.54
CA LEU A 69 6.51 -5.86 14.71
C LEU A 69 5.81 -7.22 14.72
N ARG A 70 6.26 -8.13 15.59
CA ARG A 70 5.55 -9.39 15.84
C ARG A 70 4.14 -9.08 16.37
N PRO A 71 3.10 -9.80 15.94
CA PRO A 71 1.80 -9.69 16.58
C PRO A 71 1.97 -10.03 18.07
N GLN A 72 1.71 -9.06 18.96
CA GLN A 72 1.51 -9.38 20.36
C GLN A 72 0.18 -10.12 20.45
N ARG A 73 0.27 -11.44 20.68
CA ARG A 73 -0.86 -12.34 20.78
C ARG A 73 -1.42 -12.33 22.20
#